data_AF-A0A6L5JX89-F1
#
_entry.id   AF-A0A6L5JX89-F1
#
_cell.length_a   1.000
_cell.length_b   1.000
_cell.length_c   1.000
_cell.angle_alpha   90.00
_cell.angle_beta   90.00
_cell.angle_gamma   90.00
#
_symmetry.space_group_name_H-M   'P 1'
#
loop_
_entity.id
_entity.type
_entity.pdbx_description
1 polymer ?
#
loop_
_entity_poly.entity_id
_entity_poly.type
_entity_poly.pdbx_seq_one_letter_code
_entity_poly.pdbx_strand_id
1 'polypeptide(L)'
;MNYFSSWQAFALGSAFFAGLTAIFGKLGVEGLNANLATLVRTFVVMAMTAAIVSMRGEWVWPRDTTPRALAFLVASGVATGLSWLLYYRALQMAPASLVAPIDKLSVVFAIVLALVFLGEALTWRLAIGATLIVAGVLVLVWPAGEPASTKPSLLSPKLPPQN
;
A
#
# COMPACT_ATOMS: atom_id res chain seq x y z
N MET A 1 21.62 -16.85 21.26
CA MET A 1 20.60 -17.01 20.21
C MET A 1 19.65 -15.82 20.27
N ASN A 2 19.98 -14.70 19.61
CA ASN A 2 19.14 -13.49 19.59
C ASN A 2 18.53 -13.37 18.18
N TYR A 3 17.39 -14.04 17.96
CA TYR A 3 16.87 -14.26 16.61
C TYR A 3 15.93 -13.19 16.07
N PHE A 4 15.58 -12.16 16.85
CA PHE A 4 14.81 -11.03 16.36
C PHE A 4 15.47 -9.72 16.77
N SER A 5 16.20 -9.15 15.81
CA SER A 5 16.57 -7.74 15.88
C SER A 5 15.28 -6.92 15.81
N SER A 6 15.12 -5.93 16.69
CA SER A 6 13.89 -5.13 16.86
C SER A 6 13.25 -4.64 15.55
N TRP A 7 14.06 -4.36 14.52
CA TRP A 7 13.59 -3.93 13.20
C TRP A 7 12.68 -4.94 12.49
N GLN A 8 12.87 -6.26 12.69
CA GLN A 8 12.03 -7.29 12.08
C GLN A 8 10.60 -7.24 12.64
N ALA A 9 10.47 -6.98 13.95
CA ALA A 9 9.17 -6.81 14.58
C ALA A 9 8.44 -5.57 14.04
N PHE A 10 9.16 -4.46 13.85
CA PHE A 10 8.60 -3.25 13.21
C PHE A 10 8.20 -3.50 11.76
N ALA A 11 9.01 -4.25 10.99
CA ALA A 11 8.71 -4.60 9.60
C ALA A 11 7.47 -5.50 9.48
N LEU A 12 7.35 -6.51 10.35
CA LEU A 12 6.16 -7.37 10.42
C LEU A 12 4.92 -6.58 10.84
N GLY A 13 5.06 -5.68 11.81
CA GLY A 13 3.99 -4.75 12.18
C GLY A 13 3.55 -3.87 11.01
N SER A 14 4.50 -3.30 10.27
CA SER A 14 4.23 -2.51 9.05
C SER A 14 3.47 -3.33 8.00
N ALA A 15 3.87 -4.58 7.75
CA ALA A 15 3.18 -5.47 6.82
C ALA A 15 1.73 -5.75 7.24
N PHE A 16 1.49 -5.98 8.55
CA PHE A 16 0.14 -6.16 9.09
C PHE A 16 -0.73 -4.90 8.89
N PHE A 17 -0.23 -3.72 9.23
CA PHE A 17 -0.96 -2.46 9.03
C PHE A 17 -1.16 -2.12 7.55
N ALA A 18 -0.25 -2.53 6.66
CA ALA A 18 -0.44 -2.41 5.22
C ALA A 18 -1.61 -3.29 4.73
N GLY A 19 -1.78 -4.48 5.29
CA GLY A 19 -2.95 -5.33 5.04
C GLY A 19 -4.26 -4.69 5.51
N LEU A 20 -4.30 -4.18 6.74
CA LEU A 20 -5.47 -3.45 7.27
C LEU A 20 -5.82 -2.23 6.42
N THR A 21 -4.79 -1.48 6.02
CA THR A 21 -4.92 -0.35 5.11
C THR A 21 -5.60 -0.74 3.80
N ALA A 22 -5.26 -1.89 3.22
CA ALA A 22 -5.85 -2.34 1.96
C ALA A 22 -7.34 -2.64 2.14
N ILE A 23 -7.71 -3.34 3.21
CA ILE A 23 -9.10 -3.73 3.49
C ILE A 23 -9.96 -2.52 3.87
N PHE A 24 -9.54 -1.73 4.87
CA PHE A 24 -10.25 -0.50 5.24
C PHE A 24 -10.26 0.51 4.11
N GLY A 25 -9.19 0.54 3.32
CA GLY A 25 -9.11 1.35 2.12
C GLY A 25 -10.17 0.97 1.10
N LYS A 26 -10.31 -0.31 0.77
CA LYS A 26 -11.34 -0.82 -0.13
C LYS A 26 -12.75 -0.49 0.39
N LEU A 27 -13.01 -0.76 1.66
CA LEU A 27 -14.32 -0.48 2.29
C LEU A 27 -14.62 1.03 2.37
N GLY A 28 -13.61 1.86 2.62
CA GLY A 28 -13.76 3.31 2.76
C GLY A 28 -13.88 4.07 1.44
N VAL A 29 -13.40 3.51 0.32
CA VAL A 29 -13.59 4.11 -1.02
C VAL A 29 -14.90 3.71 -1.68
N GLU A 30 -15.64 2.73 -1.13
CA GLU A 30 -16.96 2.35 -1.62
C GLU A 30 -17.95 3.51 -1.35
N GLY A 31 -18.33 4.21 -2.42
CA GLY A 31 -19.27 5.34 -2.36
C GLY A 31 -18.64 6.73 -2.24
N LEU A 32 -17.30 6.83 -2.12
CA LEU A 32 -16.58 8.11 -2.11
C LEU A 32 -15.63 8.23 -3.31
N ASN A 33 -15.30 9.46 -3.69
CA ASN A 33 -14.22 9.70 -4.66
C ASN A 33 -12.87 9.27 -4.05
N ALA A 34 -12.03 8.54 -4.81
CA ALA A 34 -10.73 8.06 -4.34
C ALA A 34 -9.82 9.19 -3.83
N ASN A 35 -9.88 10.36 -4.45
CA ASN A 35 -9.10 11.52 -4.04
C ASN A 35 -9.54 12.03 -2.66
N LEU A 36 -10.86 12.06 -2.41
CA LEU A 36 -11.42 12.49 -1.12
C LEU A 36 -11.06 11.49 -0.01
N ALA A 37 -11.18 10.19 -0.27
CA ALA A 37 -10.78 9.16 0.69
C ALA A 37 -9.28 9.23 1.03
N THR A 38 -8.44 9.45 0.01
CA THR A 38 -6.99 9.65 0.19
C THR A 38 -6.71 10.90 1.03
N LEU A 39 -7.41 12.01 0.75
CA LEU A 39 -7.26 13.26 1.49
C LEU A 39 -7.60 13.10 2.97
N VAL A 40 -8.75 12.48 3.28
CA VAL A 40 -9.16 12.20 4.68
C VAL A 40 -8.10 11.35 5.37
N ARG A 41 -7.61 10.30 4.71
CA ARG A 41 -6.56 9.45 5.26
C ARG A 41 -5.27 10.24 5.55
N THR A 42 -4.86 11.12 4.64
CA THR A 42 -3.66 11.95 4.82
C THR A 42 -3.80 12.90 6.02
N PHE A 43 -4.99 13.49 6.23
CA PHE A 43 -5.24 14.30 7.43
C PHE A 43 -5.11 13.50 8.72
N VAL A 44 -5.64 12.28 8.75
CA VAL A 44 -5.49 11.38 9.92
C VAL A 44 -4.02 11.06 10.18
N VAL A 45 -3.27 10.68 9.14
CA VAL A 45 -1.83 10.37 9.28
C VAL A 45 -1.05 11.61 9.74
N MET A 46 -1.32 12.78 9.16
CA MET A 46 -0.68 14.04 9.54
C MET A 46 -0.95 14.38 11.01
N ALA A 47 -2.19 14.25 11.47
CA ALA A 47 -2.55 14.49 12.86
C ALA A 47 -1.84 13.53 13.82
N MET A 48 -1.78 12.23 13.48
CA MET A 48 -1.06 11.22 14.26
C MET A 48 0.44 11.54 14.35
N THR A 49 1.09 11.85 13.22
CA THR A 49 2.51 12.19 13.20
C THR A 49 2.78 13.49 13.97
N ALA A 50 1.96 14.52 13.79
CA ALA A 50 2.09 15.79 14.51
C ALA A 50 1.93 15.61 16.04
N ALA A 51 0.99 14.76 16.48
CA ALA A 51 0.83 14.43 17.89
C ALA A 51 2.09 13.76 18.46
N ILE A 52 2.67 12.78 17.75
CA ILE A 52 3.90 12.11 18.17
C ILE A 52 5.07 13.10 18.26
N VAL A 53 5.27 13.93 17.22
CA VAL A 53 6.33 14.96 17.21
C VAL A 53 6.16 15.93 18.38
N SER A 54 4.92 16.31 18.70
CA SER A 54 4.61 17.19 19.84
C SER A 54 4.92 16.52 21.18
N MET A 55 4.50 15.27 21.37
CA MET A 55 4.77 14.50 22.58
C MET A 55 6.27 14.29 22.81
N ARG A 56 7.06 14.17 21.73
CA ARG A 56 8.51 13.96 21.79
C ARG A 56 9.33 15.25 21.77
N GLY A 57 8.69 16.41 21.54
CA GLY A 57 9.37 17.70 21.43
C GLY A 57 10.29 17.82 20.19
N GLU A 58 10.02 17.05 19.14
CA GLU A 58 10.89 16.91 17.96
C GLU A 58 10.62 17.95 16.86
N TRP A 59 9.99 19.09 17.21
CA TRP A 59 9.71 20.17 16.26
C TRP A 59 10.96 20.96 15.81
N VAL A 60 12.12 20.68 16.43
CA VAL A 60 13.38 21.35 16.12
C VAL A 60 14.01 20.71 14.88
N TRP A 61 14.17 21.51 13.83
CA TRP A 61 14.89 21.10 12.64
C TRP A 61 16.36 20.80 12.97
N PRO A 62 16.91 19.64 12.56
CA PRO A 62 18.33 19.37 12.70
C PRO A 62 19.14 20.45 11.98
N ARG A 63 20.13 21.03 12.67
CA ARG A 63 20.95 22.13 12.14
C ARG A 63 21.72 21.75 10.87
N ASP A 64 21.94 20.46 10.66
CA ASP A 64 22.67 19.91 9.50
C ASP A 64 21.75 19.51 8.33
N THR A 65 20.47 19.92 8.35
CA THR A 65 19.53 19.59 7.27
C THR A 65 19.98 20.27 5.96
N THR A 66 20.56 19.49 5.07
CA THR A 66 21.01 19.98 3.77
C THR A 66 19.80 20.18 2.84
N PRO A 67 19.76 21.23 1.99
CA PRO A 67 18.67 21.44 1.01
C PRO A 67 18.40 20.23 0.11
N ARG A 68 19.45 19.46 -0.18
CA ARG A 68 19.36 18.18 -0.92
C ARG A 68 18.52 17.13 -0.18
N ALA A 69 18.66 17.02 1.14
CA ALA A 69 17.86 16.08 1.93
C ALA A 69 16.38 16.49 1.91
N LEU A 70 16.09 17.79 2.03
CA LEU A 70 14.73 18.31 1.93
C LEU A 70 14.12 18.05 0.55
N ALA A 71 14.89 18.23 -0.53
CA ALA A 71 14.44 17.92 -1.89
C ALA A 71 14.06 16.44 -2.06
N PHE A 72 14.86 15.52 -1.52
CA PHE A 72 14.52 14.09 -1.54
C PHE A 72 13.29 13.76 -0.68
N LEU A 73 13.10 14.41 0.47
CA LEU A 73 11.91 14.23 1.30
C LEU A 73 10.64 14.72 0.58
N VAL A 74 10.72 15.88 -0.07
CA VAL A 74 9.60 16.40 -0.89
C VAL A 74 9.30 15.47 -2.05
N ALA A 75 10.32 15.02 -2.80
CA ALA A 75 10.16 14.08 -3.89
C ALA A 75 9.54 12.74 -3.41
N SER A 76 9.98 12.23 -2.26
CA SER A 76 9.41 11.04 -1.62
C SER A 76 7.94 11.25 -1.22
N GLY A 77 7.60 12.42 -0.69
CA GLY A 77 6.22 12.79 -0.36
C GLY A 77 5.32 12.81 -1.59
N VAL A 78 5.78 13.42 -2.68
CA VAL A 78 5.06 13.44 -3.98
C VAL A 78 4.89 12.02 -4.53
N ALA A 79 5.95 11.21 -4.52
CA ALA A 79 5.89 9.82 -4.96
C ALA A 79 4.89 8.98 -4.14
N THR A 80 4.87 9.19 -2.82
CA THR A 80 3.93 8.50 -1.91
C THR A 80 2.49 8.93 -2.18
N GLY A 81 2.24 10.23 -2.35
CA GLY A 81 0.92 10.75 -2.68
C GLY A 81 0.39 10.19 -4.01
N LEU A 82 1.22 10.23 -5.07
CA LEU A 82 0.87 9.68 -6.37
C LEU A 82 0.61 8.17 -6.31
N SER A 83 1.47 7.42 -5.60
CA SER A 83 1.29 5.99 -5.37
C SER A 83 -0.07 5.69 -4.73
N TRP A 84 -0.46 6.44 -3.68
CA TRP A 84 -1.73 6.20 -3.00
C TRP A 84 -2.93 6.57 -3.84
N LEU A 85 -2.89 7.69 -4.56
CA LEU A 85 -3.98 8.08 -5.47
C LEU A 85 -4.23 7.00 -6.53
N LEU A 86 -3.17 6.46 -7.14
CA LEU A 86 -3.25 5.36 -8.10
C LEU A 86 -3.75 4.07 -7.44
N TYR A 87 -3.24 3.73 -6.26
CA TYR A 87 -3.62 2.53 -5.51
C TYR A 87 -5.10 2.53 -5.13
N TYR A 88 -5.61 3.64 -4.58
CA TYR A 88 -7.02 3.78 -4.23
C TYR A 88 -7.92 3.78 -5.45
N ARG A 89 -7.48 4.38 -6.55
CA ARG A 89 -8.19 4.28 -7.83
C ARG A 89 -8.27 2.84 -8.30
N ALA A 90 -7.19 2.06 -8.21
CA ALA A 90 -7.18 0.63 -8.53
C ALA A 90 -8.10 -0.17 -7.60
N LEU A 91 -8.11 0.13 -6.29
CA LEU A 91 -9.04 -0.48 -5.33
C LEU A 91 -10.51 -0.19 -5.66
N GLN A 92 -10.85 0.89 -6.35
CA GLN A 92 -12.23 1.11 -6.81
C GLN A 92 -12.59 0.19 -7.98
N MET A 93 -11.62 -0.17 -8.82
CA MET A 93 -11.85 -0.91 -10.07
C MET A 93 -11.72 -2.44 -9.91
N ALA A 94 -10.93 -2.91 -8.93
CA ALA A 94 -10.63 -4.32 -8.73
C ALA A 94 -10.73 -4.73 -7.24
N PRO A 95 -10.86 -6.03 -6.93
CA PRO A 95 -10.82 -6.51 -5.56
C PRO A 95 -9.43 -6.32 -4.93
N ALA A 96 -9.40 -6.07 -3.62
CA ALA A 96 -8.14 -5.87 -2.88
C ALA A 96 -7.19 -7.08 -2.97
N SER A 97 -7.73 -8.29 -3.15
CA SER A 97 -6.95 -9.52 -3.36
C SER A 97 -6.14 -9.53 -4.65
N LEU A 98 -6.51 -8.74 -5.67
CA LEU A 98 -5.74 -8.58 -6.91
C LEU A 98 -4.84 -7.34 -6.87
N VAL A 99 -5.33 -6.24 -6.32
CA VAL A 99 -4.59 -4.97 -6.27
C VAL A 99 -3.43 -5.02 -5.27
N ALA A 100 -3.63 -5.61 -4.09
CA ALA A 100 -2.60 -5.63 -3.05
C ALA A 100 -1.36 -6.45 -3.43
N PRO A 101 -1.44 -7.64 -4.09
CA PRO A 101 -0.26 -8.32 -4.60
C PRO A 101 0.50 -7.51 -5.65
N ILE A 102 -0.21 -6.88 -6.60
CA ILE A 102 0.42 -6.04 -7.63
C ILE A 102 1.17 -4.87 -6.99
N ASP A 103 0.59 -4.23 -5.97
CA ASP A 103 1.25 -3.18 -5.18
C ASP A 103 2.58 -3.67 -4.55
N LYS A 104 2.69 -4.97 -4.19
CA LYS A 104 3.94 -5.52 -3.64
C LYS A 104 5.07 -5.69 -4.64
N LEU A 105 4.80 -5.55 -5.94
CA LEU A 105 5.87 -5.37 -6.93
C LEU A 105 6.67 -4.09 -6.70
N SER A 106 6.17 -3.13 -5.91
CA SER A 106 6.95 -1.97 -5.43
C SER A 106 8.28 -2.37 -4.79
N VAL A 107 8.36 -3.54 -4.13
CA VAL A 107 9.62 -4.07 -3.58
C VAL A 107 10.65 -4.35 -4.68
N VAL A 108 10.20 -4.90 -5.81
CA VAL A 108 11.05 -5.18 -6.97
C VAL A 108 11.53 -3.88 -7.60
N PHE A 109 10.65 -2.89 -7.75
CA PHE A 109 11.05 -1.56 -8.21
C PHE A 109 12.04 -0.89 -7.25
N ALA A 110 11.82 -0.97 -5.94
CA ALA A 110 12.72 -0.43 -4.93
C ALA A 110 14.11 -1.07 -5.02
N ILE A 111 14.20 -2.39 -5.21
CA ILE A 111 15.46 -3.10 -5.46
C ILE A 111 16.15 -2.53 -6.71
N VAL A 112 15.46 -2.46 -7.85
CA VAL A 112 16.05 -1.97 -9.10
C VAL A 112 16.54 -0.52 -8.94
N LEU A 113 15.74 0.34 -8.32
CA LEU A 113 16.11 1.72 -8.04
C LEU A 113 17.32 1.81 -7.09
N ALA A 114 17.42 0.94 -6.09
CA ALA A 114 18.58 0.89 -5.20
C ALA A 114 19.85 0.48 -5.93
N LEU A 115 19.78 -0.51 -6.84
CA LEU A 115 20.92 -0.89 -7.67
C LEU A 115 21.39 0.26 -8.57
N VAL A 116 20.45 0.99 -9.19
CA VAL A 116 20.75 2.06 -10.16
C VAL A 116 21.19 3.36 -9.48
N PHE A 117 20.48 3.81 -8.45
CA PHE A 117 20.68 5.14 -7.85
C PHE A 117 21.54 5.12 -6.59
N LEU A 118 21.53 4.02 -5.82
CA LEU A 118 22.34 3.89 -4.60
C LEU A 118 23.62 3.08 -4.85
N GLY A 119 23.74 2.41 -6.00
CA GLY A 119 24.91 1.60 -6.34
C GLY A 119 25.03 0.32 -5.51
N GLU A 120 23.91 -0.16 -4.97
CA GLU A 120 23.90 -1.42 -4.21
C GLU A 120 24.29 -2.60 -5.12
N ALA A 121 25.01 -3.58 -4.55
CA ALA A 121 25.41 -4.76 -5.30
C ALA A 121 24.25 -5.75 -5.41
N LEU A 122 23.95 -6.22 -6.63
CA LEU A 122 22.98 -7.28 -6.84
C LEU A 122 23.53 -8.60 -6.31
N THR A 123 23.06 -9.00 -5.13
CA THR A 123 23.38 -10.31 -4.58
C THR A 123 22.46 -11.38 -5.17
N TRP A 124 22.97 -12.62 -5.29
CA TRP A 124 22.18 -13.77 -5.73
C TRP A 124 20.92 -14.00 -4.86
N ARG A 125 21.02 -13.72 -3.56
CA ARG A 125 19.89 -13.81 -2.62
C ARG A 125 18.80 -12.79 -2.94
N LEU A 126 19.19 -11.55 -3.25
CA LEU A 126 18.26 -10.49 -3.66
C LEU A 126 17.57 -10.83 -4.98
N ALA A 127 18.33 -11.35 -5.95
CA ALA A 127 17.81 -11.76 -7.25
C ALA A 127 16.77 -12.90 -7.14
N ILE A 128 17.07 -13.94 -6.36
CA ILE A 128 16.11 -15.02 -6.09
C ILE A 128 14.88 -14.49 -5.37
N GLY A 129 15.06 -13.69 -4.30
CA GLY A 129 13.95 -13.12 -3.54
C GLY A 129 13.03 -12.28 -4.42
N ALA A 130 13.58 -11.39 -5.25
CA ALA A 130 12.82 -10.59 -6.19
C ALA A 130 12.05 -11.47 -7.20
N THR A 131 12.70 -12.49 -7.75
CA THR A 131 12.07 -13.43 -8.70
C THR A 131 10.90 -14.18 -8.04
N LEU A 132 11.06 -14.62 -6.79
CA LEU A 132 10.00 -15.29 -6.04
C LEU A 132 8.82 -14.37 -5.73
N ILE A 133 9.08 -13.09 -5.42
CA ILE A 133 8.02 -12.09 -5.24
C ILE A 133 7.23 -11.92 -6.55
N VAL A 134 7.93 -11.73 -7.67
CA VAL A 134 7.29 -11.60 -8.99
C VAL A 134 6.46 -12.84 -9.32
N ALA A 135 7.02 -14.03 -9.14
CA ALA A 135 6.32 -15.28 -9.39
C ALA A 135 5.08 -15.43 -8.49
N GLY A 136 5.19 -15.10 -7.21
CA GLY A 136 4.07 -15.12 -6.27
C GLY A 136 2.94 -14.16 -6.67
N VAL A 137 3.28 -12.95 -7.11
CA VAL A 137 2.29 -12.00 -7.62
C VAL A 137 1.63 -12.52 -8.90
N LEU A 138 2.40 -13.08 -9.84
CA LEU A 138 1.85 -13.66 -11.07
C LEU A 138 0.87 -14.79 -10.77
N VAL A 139 1.15 -15.65 -9.80
CA VAL A 139 0.24 -16.74 -9.38
C VAL A 139 -1.04 -16.18 -8.75
N LEU A 140 -0.95 -15.14 -7.92
CA LEU A 140 -2.12 -14.52 -7.28
C LEU A 140 -3.01 -13.74 -8.26
N VAL A 141 -2.40 -13.15 -9.28
CA VAL A 141 -3.10 -12.37 -10.32
C VAL A 141 -3.57 -13.26 -11.47
N TRP A 142 -3.01 -14.46 -11.61
CA TRP A 142 -3.44 -15.42 -12.62
C TRP A 142 -4.95 -15.62 -12.49
N PRO A 143 -5.73 -15.44 -13.57
CA PRO A 143 -7.16 -15.70 -13.54
C PRO A 143 -7.36 -17.20 -13.32
N ALA A 144 -7.46 -17.61 -12.05
CA ALA A 144 -8.21 -18.80 -11.69
C ALA A 144 -9.63 -18.52 -12.18
N GLY A 145 -10.07 -19.29 -13.19
CA GLY A 145 -11.37 -19.11 -13.85
C GLY A 145 -12.45 -18.68 -12.86
N GLU A 146 -13.10 -17.57 -13.19
CA GLU A 146 -14.19 -16.91 -12.47
C GLU A 146 -14.68 -17.62 -11.20
N PRO A 147 -14.45 -17.08 -9.99
CA PRO A 147 -15.32 -17.43 -8.90
C PRO A 147 -16.68 -16.81 -9.22
N ALA A 148 -17.61 -17.67 -9.64
CA ALA A 148 -19.02 -17.38 -9.89
C ALA A 148 -19.60 -16.52 -8.76
N SER A 149 -19.57 -15.19 -8.93
CA SER A 149 -20.39 -14.29 -8.13
C SER A 149 -21.80 -14.28 -8.71
N THR A 150 -22.42 -15.46 -8.76
CA THR A 150 -23.88 -15.58 -8.82
C THR A 150 -24.36 -15.25 -7.42
N LYS A 151 -24.38 -13.96 -7.05
CA LYS A 151 -25.26 -13.52 -5.96
C LYS A 151 -26.67 -13.91 -6.41
N PRO A 152 -27.39 -14.81 -5.71
CA PRO A 152 -28.78 -15.05 -6.03
C PRO A 152 -29.49 -13.71 -5.85
N SER A 153 -30.14 -13.27 -6.92
CA SER A 153 -31.13 -12.19 -6.91
C SER A 153 -32.22 -12.53 -5.88
N LEU A 154 -32.00 -12.14 -4.63
CA LEU A 154 -33.01 -12.16 -3.56
C LEU A 154 -33.98 -10.97 -3.66
N LEU A 155 -33.96 -10.23 -4.77
CA LEU A 155 -34.84 -9.11 -5.06
C LEU A 155 -35.57 -9.32 -6.39
N SER A 156 -36.18 -10.49 -6.57
CA SER A 156 -37.30 -10.63 -7.49
C SER A 156 -38.58 -10.28 -6.71
N PRO A 157 -39.24 -9.13 -6.96
CA PRO A 157 -40.56 -8.90 -6.40
C PRO A 157 -41.48 -9.97 -6.98
N LYS A 158 -42.11 -10.78 -6.12
CA LYS A 158 -43.26 -11.58 -6.55
C LYS A 158 -44.35 -10.60 -6.98
N LEU A 159 -44.53 -10.43 -8.28
CA LEU A 159 -45.75 -9.84 -8.83
C LEU A 159 -46.91 -10.79 -8.51
N PRO A 160 -47.98 -10.34 -7.81
CA PRO A 160 -49.17 -11.15 -7.66
C PRO A 160 -49.86 -11.36 -9.03
N PRO A 161 -50.53 -12.50 -9.26
CA PRO A 161 -51.21 -12.79 -10.51
C PRO A 161 -52.29 -11.74 -10.78
N GLN A 162 -52.31 -11.23 -12.01
CA GLN A 162 -53.43 -10.43 -12.51
C GLN A 162 -54.62 -11.38 -12.73
N ASN A 163 -55.68 -11.18 -11.96
CA ASN A 163 -57.01 -11.71 -12.21
C ASN A 163 -57.95 -10.55 -12.54
#